data_AF-A0A9L0SWU0-F1
#
_entry.id   AF-A0A9L0SWU0-F1
#
_cell.length_a   1.000
_cell.length_b   1.000
_cell.length_c   1.000
_cell.angle_alpha   90.00
_cell.angle_beta   90.00
_cell.angle_gamma   90.00
#
_symmetry.space_group_name_H-M   'P 1'
#
loop_
_entity.id
_entity.type
_entity.pdbx_description
1 polymer ?
#
loop_
_entity_poly.entity_id
_entity_poly.type
_entity_poly.pdbx_seq_one_letter_code
_entity_poly.pdbx_strand_id
1 'polypeptide(L)'
;MLAKVPWGVKSSPVENVCNGMIELQRSKLENQDPQNNKQLRLSQRPTAEELEQRNILKPRNEQEEQEEKREIKRRLTRKLSQRPTVEELRERKILIRFSDYVEVADAQDYDRRADKPWTRLTAADKAAIRKELNEFKSTEMEVHELSRHLTRFHRP
;
A
#
# COMPACT_ATOMS: atom_id res chain seq x y z
N MET A 1 16.29 -7.16 -86.07
CA MET A 1 16.81 -6.31 -84.99
C MET A 1 15.77 -5.25 -84.69
N LEU A 2 15.14 -5.26 -83.52
CA LEU A 2 14.19 -4.23 -83.10
C LEU A 2 14.78 -3.50 -81.88
N ALA A 3 14.90 -2.19 -81.99
CA ALA A 3 15.55 -1.31 -81.02
C ALA A 3 14.70 -1.14 -79.75
N LYS A 4 15.38 -1.07 -78.60
CA LYS A 4 14.78 -0.87 -77.27
C LYS A 4 14.62 0.63 -77.00
N VAL A 5 13.42 1.09 -76.67
CA VAL A 5 13.15 2.49 -76.30
C VAL A 5 13.15 2.62 -74.76
N PRO A 6 13.85 3.60 -74.15
CA PRO A 6 13.88 3.76 -72.70
C PRO A 6 12.74 4.67 -72.23
N TRP A 7 11.91 4.18 -71.30
CA TRP A 7 10.88 4.99 -70.65
C TRP A 7 11.49 5.69 -69.44
N GLY A 8 11.60 7.03 -69.51
CA GLY A 8 11.89 7.88 -68.35
C GLY A 8 10.60 8.42 -67.75
N VAL A 9 10.24 7.95 -66.56
CA VAL A 9 9.07 8.44 -65.81
C VAL A 9 9.44 9.79 -65.17
N LYS A 10 8.69 10.86 -65.44
CA LYS A 10 8.84 12.17 -64.78
C LYS A 10 8.02 12.16 -63.48
N SER A 11 8.66 12.42 -62.34
CA SER A 11 8.02 12.45 -61.01
C SER A 11 6.98 13.57 -60.88
N SER A 12 5.91 13.30 -60.13
CA SER A 12 4.80 14.22 -59.89
C SER A 12 5.22 15.42 -59.03
N PRO A 13 4.64 16.64 -59.22
CA PRO A 13 4.91 17.78 -58.34
C PRO A 13 4.70 17.49 -56.85
N VAL A 14 3.77 16.59 -56.51
CA VAL A 14 3.51 16.17 -55.11
C VAL A 14 4.63 15.28 -54.57
N GLU A 15 5.17 14.39 -55.42
CA GLU A 15 6.35 13.56 -55.07
C GLU A 15 7.58 14.42 -54.88
N ASN A 16 7.74 15.50 -55.65
CA ASN A 16 8.87 16.42 -55.52
C ASN A 16 8.83 17.21 -54.20
N VAL A 17 7.65 17.57 -53.70
CA VAL A 17 7.49 18.23 -52.38
C VAL A 17 7.73 17.24 -51.24
N CYS A 18 7.19 16.02 -51.32
CA CYS A 18 7.44 14.97 -50.32
C CYS A 18 8.92 14.60 -50.25
N ASN A 19 9.58 14.44 -51.41
CA ASN A 19 11.02 14.19 -51.48
C ASN A 19 11.83 15.37 -50.91
N GLY A 20 11.45 16.61 -51.21
CA GLY A 20 12.08 17.80 -50.63
C GLY A 20 11.92 17.89 -49.10
N MET A 21 10.76 17.53 -48.55
CA MET A 21 10.56 17.45 -47.09
C MET A 21 11.40 16.33 -46.45
N ILE A 22 11.51 15.18 -47.10
CA ILE A 22 12.34 14.06 -46.65
C ILE A 22 13.82 14.43 -46.69
N GLU A 23 14.28 15.12 -47.74
CA GLU A 23 15.65 15.62 -47.85
C GLU A 23 15.97 16.69 -46.81
N LEU A 24 15.03 17.60 -46.53
CA LEU A 24 15.18 18.60 -45.46
C LEU A 24 15.24 17.93 -44.07
N GLN A 25 14.46 16.87 -43.86
CA GLN A 25 14.48 16.07 -42.64
C GLN A 25 15.79 15.27 -42.51
N ARG A 26 16.27 14.70 -43.62
CA ARG A 26 17.55 13.98 -43.71
C ARG A 26 18.73 14.91 -43.46
N SER A 27 18.75 16.12 -44.02
CA SER A 27 19.81 17.10 -43.76
C SER A 27 19.78 17.61 -42.32
N LYS A 28 18.60 17.77 -41.71
CA LYS A 28 18.46 18.07 -40.27
C LYS A 28 19.02 16.94 -39.39
N LEU A 29 18.84 15.68 -39.77
CA LEU A 29 19.40 14.51 -39.07
C LEU A 29 20.90 14.33 -39.32
N GLU A 30 21.39 14.68 -40.51
CA GLU A 30 22.80 14.58 -40.90
C GLU A 30 23.68 15.65 -40.23
N ASN A 31 23.10 16.81 -39.90
CA ASN A 31 23.74 17.85 -39.10
C ASN A 31 23.67 17.62 -37.58
N GLN A 32 23.00 16.55 -37.11
CA GLN A 32 23.12 16.14 -35.72
C GLN A 32 24.43 15.38 -35.56
N ASP A 33 25.38 15.96 -34.83
CA ASP A 33 26.63 15.30 -34.50
C ASP A 33 26.34 13.95 -33.80
N PRO A 34 26.68 12.80 -34.42
CA PRO A 34 26.44 11.48 -33.83
C PRO A 34 27.10 11.34 -32.46
N GLN A 35 28.17 12.09 -32.20
CA GLN A 35 28.86 12.11 -30.92
C GLN A 35 28.04 12.79 -29.82
N ASN A 36 27.28 13.84 -30.14
CA ASN A 36 26.45 14.57 -29.18
C ASN A 36 25.27 13.71 -28.68
N ASN A 37 24.61 12.97 -29.57
CA ASN A 37 23.54 12.03 -29.20
C ASN A 37 24.08 10.88 -28.32
N LYS A 38 25.26 10.34 -28.67
CA LYS A 38 25.91 9.29 -27.87
C LYS A 38 26.25 9.79 -26.46
N GLN A 39 26.77 11.00 -26.33
CA GLN A 39 27.08 11.62 -25.03
C GLN A 39 25.82 11.81 -24.17
N LEU A 40 24.72 12.31 -24.76
CA LEU A 40 23.45 12.47 -24.05
C LEU A 40 22.91 11.14 -23.53
N ARG A 41 22.95 10.07 -24.35
CA ARG A 41 22.49 8.72 -23.97
C ARG A 41 23.33 8.10 -22.87
N LEU A 42 24.64 8.35 -22.85
CA LEU A 42 25.54 7.87 -21.79
C LEU A 42 25.32 8.62 -20.48
N SER A 43 25.07 9.94 -20.53
CA SER A 43 24.80 10.75 -19.33
C SER A 43 23.53 10.35 -18.58
N GLN A 44 22.55 9.78 -19.30
CA GLN A 44 21.26 9.32 -18.75
C GLN A 44 21.20 7.80 -18.61
N ARG A 45 22.33 7.09 -18.69
CA ARG A 45 22.35 5.63 -18.66
C ARG A 45 21.92 5.13 -17.27
N PRO A 46 20.84 4.34 -17.15
CA PRO A 46 20.42 3.76 -15.89
C PRO A 46 21.46 2.77 -15.35
N THR A 47 21.48 2.59 -14.03
CA THR A 47 22.33 1.60 -13.38
C THR A 47 21.82 0.17 -13.61
N ALA A 48 22.68 -0.83 -13.43
CA ALA A 48 22.29 -2.23 -13.61
C ALA A 48 21.18 -2.65 -12.62
N GLU A 49 21.27 -2.21 -11.36
CA GLU A 49 20.27 -2.48 -10.33
C GLU A 49 18.89 -1.87 -10.67
N GLU A 50 18.85 -0.64 -11.19
CA GLU A 50 17.60 -0.01 -11.66
C GLU A 50 16.96 -0.79 -12.82
N LEU A 51 17.77 -1.36 -13.71
CA LEU A 51 17.27 -2.19 -14.80
C LEU A 51 16.77 -3.56 -14.30
N GLU A 52 17.37 -4.13 -13.26
CA GLU A 52 16.90 -5.35 -12.60
C GLU A 52 15.58 -5.16 -11.86
N GLN A 53 15.44 -4.06 -11.12
CA GLN A 53 14.19 -3.68 -10.45
C GLN A 53 13.05 -3.45 -11.46
N ARG A 54 13.38 -2.88 -12.62
CA ARG A 54 12.44 -2.73 -13.75
C ARG A 54 12.23 -4.01 -14.55
N ASN A 55 12.85 -5.12 -14.16
CA ASN A 55 12.71 -6.42 -14.80
C ASN A 55 13.24 -6.46 -16.24
N ILE A 56 14.08 -5.49 -16.63
CA ILE A 56 14.71 -5.37 -17.95
C ILE A 56 15.99 -6.22 -17.99
N LEU A 57 16.79 -6.17 -16.92
CA LEU A 57 17.92 -7.07 -16.73
C LEU A 57 17.49 -8.19 -15.79
N LYS A 58 17.73 -9.45 -16.16
CA LYS A 58 17.44 -10.60 -15.32
C LYS A 58 18.75 -11.05 -14.66
N PRO A 59 18.90 -10.91 -13.33
CA PRO A 59 20.14 -11.31 -12.66
C PRO A 59 20.28 -12.83 -12.51
N ARG A 60 19.23 -13.60 -12.84
CA ARG A 60 19.03 -14.97 -12.41
C ARG A 60 19.10 -15.98 -13.55
N ASN A 61 19.68 -17.15 -13.28
CA ASN A 61 19.77 -18.27 -14.22
C ASN A 61 18.37 -18.77 -14.61
N GLU A 62 18.18 -19.17 -15.87
CA GLU A 62 16.89 -19.68 -16.39
C GLU A 62 16.36 -20.87 -15.56
N GLN A 63 17.25 -21.72 -15.06
CA GLN A 63 16.90 -22.86 -14.20
C GLN A 63 16.32 -22.41 -12.86
N GLU A 64 16.91 -21.42 -12.19
CA GLU A 64 16.40 -20.89 -10.93
C GLU A 64 15.04 -20.23 -11.12
N GLU A 65 14.85 -19.46 -12.20
CA GLU A 65 13.55 -18.85 -12.49
C GLU A 65 12.47 -19.92 -12.72
N GLN A 66 12.83 -21.02 -13.37
CA GLN A 66 11.90 -22.11 -13.63
C GLN A 66 11.55 -22.92 -12.37
N GLU A 67 12.51 -23.08 -11.46
CA GLU A 67 12.28 -23.66 -10.14
C GLU A 67 11.39 -22.76 -9.28
N GLU A 68 11.63 -21.45 -9.26
CA GLU A 68 10.79 -20.49 -8.56
C GLU A 68 9.37 -20.46 -9.10
N LYS A 69 9.20 -20.43 -10.42
CA LYS A 69 7.88 -20.53 -11.07
C LYS A 69 7.16 -21.81 -10.65
N ARG A 70 7.88 -22.93 -10.59
CA ARG A 70 7.32 -24.22 -10.16
C ARG A 70 6.91 -24.19 -8.70
N GLU A 71 7.73 -23.62 -7.83
CA GLU A 71 7.42 -23.49 -6.41
C GLU A 71 6.24 -22.57 -6.16
N ILE A 72 6.20 -21.40 -6.82
CA ILE A 72 5.08 -20.45 -6.73
C ILE A 72 3.80 -21.13 -7.18
N LYS A 73 3.83 -21.87 -8.30
CA LYS A 73 2.68 -22.63 -8.80
C LYS A 73 2.23 -23.68 -7.79
N ARG A 74 3.15 -24.48 -7.26
CA ARG A 74 2.88 -25.50 -6.23
C ARG A 74 2.23 -24.89 -4.99
N ARG A 75 2.79 -23.79 -4.48
CA ARG A 75 2.29 -23.08 -3.30
C ARG A 75 0.90 -22.49 -3.55
N LEU A 76 0.68 -21.91 -4.72
CA LEU A 76 -0.60 -21.34 -5.11
C LEU A 76 -1.69 -22.43 -5.19
N THR A 77 -1.42 -23.55 -5.87
CA THR A 77 -2.36 -24.67 -5.97
C THR A 77 -2.79 -25.17 -4.59
N ARG A 78 -1.84 -25.33 -3.66
CA ARG A 78 -2.13 -25.74 -2.27
C ARG A 78 -3.00 -24.72 -1.52
N LYS A 79 -2.73 -23.41 -1.69
CA LYS A 79 -3.54 -22.36 -1.05
C LYS A 79 -4.97 -22.33 -1.61
N LEU A 80 -5.12 -22.52 -2.92
CA LEU A 80 -6.43 -22.53 -3.57
C LEU A 80 -7.25 -23.78 -3.21
N SER A 81 -6.61 -24.94 -3.05
CA SER A 81 -7.30 -26.18 -2.65
C SER A 81 -7.78 -26.17 -1.20
N GLN A 82 -7.15 -25.37 -0.33
CA GLN A 82 -7.51 -25.22 1.08
C GLN A 82 -8.31 -23.93 1.34
N ARG A 83 -8.89 -23.35 0.29
CA ARG A 83 -9.65 -22.11 0.42
C ARG A 83 -10.95 -22.41 1.17
N PRO A 84 -11.21 -21.76 2.32
CA PRO A 84 -12.43 -21.98 3.08
C PRO A 84 -13.66 -21.51 2.28
N THR A 85 -14.81 -22.13 2.56
CA THR A 85 -16.08 -21.74 1.96
C THR A 85 -16.59 -20.42 2.56
N VAL A 86 -17.50 -19.74 1.85
CA VAL A 86 -18.13 -18.51 2.35
C VAL A 86 -18.91 -18.79 3.65
N GLU A 87 -19.52 -19.96 3.76
CA GLU A 87 -20.28 -20.36 4.94
C GLU A 87 -19.37 -20.56 6.16
N GLU A 88 -18.24 -21.25 6.01
CA GLU A 88 -17.24 -21.38 7.07
C GLU A 88 -16.71 -20.03 7.57
N LEU A 89 -16.53 -19.06 6.66
CA LEU A 89 -16.10 -17.72 7.03
C LEU A 89 -17.18 -16.93 7.79
N ARG A 90 -18.47 -17.22 7.53
CA ARG A 90 -19.60 -16.66 8.29
C ARG A 90 -19.72 -17.31 9.66
N GLU A 91 -19.60 -18.64 9.75
CA GLU A 91 -19.58 -19.37 11.03
C GLU A 91 -18.44 -18.91 11.93
N ARG A 92 -17.25 -18.71 11.35
CA ARG A 92 -16.08 -18.17 12.06
C ARG A 92 -16.18 -16.67 12.34
N LYS A 93 -17.30 -16.03 12.01
CA LYS A 93 -17.54 -14.60 12.25
C LYS A 93 -16.51 -13.67 11.57
N ILE A 94 -15.86 -14.15 10.51
CA ILE A 94 -14.91 -13.35 9.72
C ILE A 94 -15.67 -12.49 8.72
N LEU A 95 -16.75 -13.02 8.14
CA LEU A 95 -17.68 -12.29 7.28
C LEU A 95 -18.94 -11.88 8.06
N ILE A 96 -18.77 -11.28 9.25
CA ILE A 96 -19.90 -10.63 9.94
C ILE A 96 -20.37 -9.46 9.07
N ARG A 97 -21.66 -9.44 8.77
CA ARG A 97 -22.33 -8.25 8.22
C ARG A 97 -22.98 -7.51 9.36
N PHE A 98 -22.69 -6.22 9.47
CA PHE A 98 -23.45 -5.33 10.33
C PHE A 98 -24.70 -4.87 9.57
N SER A 99 -25.80 -4.62 10.29
CA SER A 99 -26.96 -3.96 9.71
C SER A 99 -26.58 -2.51 9.41
N ASP A 100 -26.81 -2.07 8.18
CA ASP A 100 -26.66 -0.66 7.81
C ASP A 100 -27.81 0.20 8.36
N TYR A 101 -28.90 -0.45 8.78
CA TYR A 101 -30.04 0.20 9.40
C TYR A 101 -29.85 0.29 10.91
N VAL A 102 -30.02 1.51 11.43
CA VAL A 102 -29.95 1.83 12.86
C VAL A 102 -31.25 2.54 13.24
N GLU A 103 -32.00 1.95 14.16
CA GLU A 103 -33.20 2.58 14.72
C GLU A 103 -32.81 3.70 15.68
N VAL A 104 -33.45 4.85 15.51
CA VAL A 104 -33.26 6.03 16.37
C VAL A 104 -34.56 6.28 17.11
N ALA A 105 -34.46 6.38 18.44
CA ALA A 105 -35.58 6.72 19.31
C ALA A 105 -35.19 7.92 20.17
N ASP A 106 -36.19 8.71 20.56
CA ASP A 106 -35.97 9.87 21.41
C ASP A 106 -35.60 9.44 22.83
N ALA A 107 -34.54 10.06 23.36
CA ALA A 107 -34.19 9.90 24.76
C ALA A 107 -35.07 10.81 25.63
N GLN A 108 -35.24 10.45 26.91
CA GLN A 108 -35.96 11.31 27.85
C GLN A 108 -35.33 12.73 27.89
N ASP A 109 -36.17 13.76 27.75
CA ASP A 109 -35.75 15.16 27.86
C ASP A 109 -35.86 15.64 29.31
N TYR A 110 -34.76 15.55 30.04
CA TYR A 110 -34.62 16.05 31.40
C TYR A 110 -33.19 16.50 31.66
N ASP A 111 -33.03 17.40 32.63
CA ASP A 111 -31.71 17.88 33.02
C ASP A 111 -30.91 16.78 33.72
N ARG A 112 -29.84 16.33 33.06
CA ARG A 112 -28.89 15.31 33.57
C ARG A 112 -27.67 15.94 34.24
N ARG A 113 -27.64 17.26 34.44
CA ARG A 113 -26.52 17.94 35.08
C ARG A 113 -26.46 17.57 36.57
N ALA A 114 -25.25 17.28 37.01
CA ALA A 114 -24.93 17.04 38.42
C ALA A 114 -23.65 17.81 38.77
N ASP A 115 -23.54 18.24 40.04
CA ASP A 115 -22.28 18.79 40.53
C ASP A 115 -21.17 17.72 40.44
N LYS A 116 -19.93 18.19 40.24
CA LYS A 116 -18.74 17.34 40.11
C LYS A 116 -17.82 17.60 41.31
N PRO A 117 -18.18 17.14 42.52
CA PRO A 117 -17.45 17.50 43.74
C PRO A 117 -15.96 17.10 43.70
N TRP A 118 -15.63 16.04 42.96
CA TRP A 118 -14.25 15.58 42.77
C TRP A 118 -13.33 16.61 42.09
N THR A 119 -13.89 17.61 41.40
CA THR A 119 -13.10 18.69 40.75
C THR A 119 -12.52 19.69 41.75
N ARG A 120 -13.14 19.82 42.94
CA ARG A 120 -12.75 20.78 43.98
C ARG A 120 -11.89 20.17 45.09
N LEU A 121 -11.42 18.93 44.92
CA LEU A 121 -10.59 18.24 45.91
C LEU A 121 -9.19 18.85 46.00
N THR A 122 -8.83 19.28 47.21
CA THR A 122 -7.49 19.79 47.53
C THR A 122 -6.45 18.67 47.59
N ALA A 123 -5.17 19.03 47.67
CA ALA A 123 -4.10 18.05 47.87
C ALA A 123 -4.23 17.32 49.22
N ALA A 124 -4.69 18.02 50.25
CA ALA A 124 -4.96 17.46 51.57
C ALA A 124 -6.13 16.46 51.52
N ASP A 125 -7.24 16.81 50.87
CA ASP A 125 -8.40 15.91 50.73
C ASP A 125 -8.01 14.62 50.02
N LYS A 126 -7.23 14.75 48.92
CA LYS A 126 -6.73 13.58 48.19
C LYS A 126 -5.80 12.72 49.05
N ALA A 127 -4.99 13.31 49.94
CA ALA A 127 -4.14 12.55 50.85
C ALA A 127 -4.96 11.81 51.90
N ALA A 128 -5.96 12.48 52.48
CA ALA A 128 -6.90 11.86 53.42
C ALA A 128 -7.65 10.69 52.78
N ILE A 129 -8.22 10.88 51.57
CA ILE A 129 -8.93 9.84 50.83
C ILE A 129 -8.01 8.64 50.52
N ARG A 130 -6.73 8.87 50.15
CA ARG A 130 -5.78 7.77 49.91
C ARG A 130 -5.51 6.96 51.17
N LYS A 131 -5.36 7.63 52.31
CA LYS A 131 -5.16 6.98 53.61
C LYS A 131 -6.37 6.12 53.98
N GLU A 132 -7.56 6.70 53.91
CA GLU A 132 -8.84 6.03 54.20
C GLU A 132 -9.05 4.81 53.30
N LEU A 133 -8.83 4.95 51.98
CA LEU A 133 -8.96 3.84 51.04
C LEU A 133 -7.95 2.71 51.29
N ASN A 134 -6.73 3.01 51.73
CA ASN A 134 -5.75 1.97 52.06
C ASN A 134 -6.09 1.23 53.35
N GLU A 135 -6.63 1.94 54.33
CA GLU A 135 -7.11 1.36 55.57
C GLU A 135 -8.29 0.43 55.27
N PHE A 136 -9.34 0.93 54.62
CA PHE A 136 -10.50 0.14 54.19
C PHE A 136 -10.10 -1.12 53.41
N LYS A 137 -9.18 -1.00 52.44
CA LYS A 137 -8.75 -2.13 51.60
C LYS A 137 -7.91 -3.17 52.33
N SER A 138 -7.28 -2.81 53.44
CA SER A 138 -6.42 -3.72 54.19
C SER A 138 -7.16 -4.41 55.35
N THR A 139 -8.19 -3.78 55.92
CA THR A 139 -8.88 -4.29 57.11
C THR A 139 -10.33 -4.71 56.88
N GLU A 140 -11.08 -4.05 56.00
CA GLU A 140 -12.54 -4.20 55.88
C GLU A 140 -12.99 -4.83 54.56
N MET A 141 -12.30 -4.53 53.46
CA MET A 141 -12.70 -5.01 52.14
C MET A 141 -12.39 -6.51 51.99
N GLU A 142 -13.43 -7.33 51.93
CA GLU A 142 -13.27 -8.76 51.68
C GLU A 142 -12.76 -9.01 50.25
N VAL A 143 -11.60 -9.66 50.15
CA VAL A 143 -11.00 -10.07 48.88
C VAL A 143 -10.57 -11.52 49.01
N HIS A 144 -10.96 -12.34 48.03
CA HIS A 144 -10.54 -13.74 47.93
C HIS A 144 -9.01 -13.84 47.96
N GLU A 145 -8.47 -14.83 48.68
CA GLU A 145 -7.02 -14.97 48.93
C GLU A 145 -6.19 -14.91 47.66
N LEU A 146 -6.61 -15.63 46.61
CA LEU A 146 -5.91 -15.66 45.31
C LEU A 146 -5.94 -14.33 44.57
N SER A 147 -6.88 -13.45 44.88
CA SER A 147 -7.07 -12.16 44.20
C SER A 147 -6.53 -10.97 45.00
N ARG A 148 -5.99 -11.19 46.21
CA ARG A 148 -5.46 -10.11 47.06
C ARG A 148 -4.41 -9.25 46.36
N HIS A 149 -3.59 -9.85 45.50
CA HIS A 149 -2.57 -9.16 44.72
C HIS A 149 -3.13 -8.15 43.70
N LEU A 150 -4.43 -8.21 43.37
CA LEU A 150 -5.11 -7.25 42.49
C LEU A 150 -5.62 -6.02 43.25
N THR A 151 -5.56 -6.03 44.58
CA THR A 151 -6.02 -4.93 45.42
C THR A 151 -5.20 -3.68 45.12
N ARG A 152 -5.84 -2.67 44.55
CA ARG A 152 -5.19 -1.41 44.17
C ARG A 152 -4.99 -0.52 45.40
N PHE A 153 -3.82 -0.57 46.01
CA PHE A 153 -3.40 0.37 47.06
C PHE A 153 -2.92 1.70 46.49
N HIS A 154 -3.09 2.79 47.22
CA HIS A 154 -2.70 4.15 46.87
C HIS A 154 -1.39 4.56 47.57
N ARG A 155 -0.68 5.54 47.01
CA ARG A 155 0.52 6.10 47.65
C ARG A 155 0.14 6.93 48.89
N PRO A 156 1.01 7.01 49.92
CA PRO A 156 0.85 7.98 51.00
C PRO A 156 0.68 9.40 50.46
#